data_AF-A0A955CAT7-F1
#
_entry.id   AF-A0A955CAT7-F1
#
_cell.length_a   1.000
_cell.length_b   1.000
_cell.length_c   1.000
_cell.angle_alpha   90.00
_cell.angle_beta   90.00
_cell.angle_gamma   90.00
#
_symmetry.space_group_name_H-M   'P 1'
#
loop_
_entity.id
_entity.type
_entity.pdbx_description
1 polymer ?
#
loop_
_entity_poly.entity_id
_entity_poly.type
_entity_poly.pdbx_seq_one_letter_code
_entity_poly.pdbx_strand_id
1 'polypeptide(L)'
;MSIVVECGKCRIRKKAPDHMAGKRVRCKCGAVLAIPAVVHHAPAPTPSELDLSELSLMSEGEAIAAPASCPKCMAVMAEGAILCVNCGFNKETGQSVSPQEQSAAAAAAPEDGATALKRKNVDANPPPAWVGSLVRTFVFLVLVAGFGYGAYHIVQAVTFDPTKQLEEDMTKVSPKMHVYDVVKVIGRPPKEILTERDPSKSDNVVKYVPKKLFWSADFMEAHTEEDLQFGFSFVYKYTEREQLVIWFNPDGEVEFMEKHDPFGMLFGR
;
A
#
# COMPACT_ATOMS: atom_id res chain seq x y z
N MET A 1 7.57 26.18 -9.60
CA MET A 1 6.80 25.00 -9.15
C MET A 1 5.30 25.33 -9.29
N SER A 2 4.39 24.40 -9.00
CA SER A 2 2.94 24.68 -9.03
C SER A 2 2.28 24.16 -7.77
N ILE A 3 1.53 25.00 -7.08
CA ILE A 3 0.82 24.68 -5.84
C ILE A 3 -0.52 24.04 -6.21
N VAL A 4 -0.81 22.83 -5.73
CA VAL A 4 -2.10 22.16 -5.96
C VAL A 4 -3.03 22.45 -4.79
N VAL A 5 -4.18 23.08 -5.07
CA VAL A 5 -5.22 23.38 -4.06
C VAL A 5 -6.53 22.68 -4.42
N GLU A 6 -7.20 22.09 -3.41
CA GLU A 6 -8.49 21.42 -3.56
C GLU A 6 -9.64 22.33 -3.13
N CYS A 7 -10.71 22.41 -3.93
CA CYS A 7 -11.87 23.22 -3.59
C CYS A 7 -12.78 22.53 -2.57
N GLY A 8 -12.98 23.14 -1.39
CA GLY A 8 -13.86 22.57 -0.36
C GLY A 8 -15.34 22.35 -0.76
N LYS A 9 -15.85 23.06 -1.78
CA LYS A 9 -17.24 22.87 -2.27
C LYS A 9 -17.39 21.77 -3.32
N CYS A 10 -16.53 21.73 -4.33
CA CYS A 10 -16.69 20.82 -5.47
C CYS A 10 -15.59 19.76 -5.58
N ARG A 11 -14.61 19.75 -4.65
CA ARG A 11 -13.46 18.82 -4.57
C ARG A 11 -12.59 18.72 -5.82
N ILE A 12 -12.69 19.70 -6.72
CA ILE A 12 -11.81 19.78 -7.90
C ILE A 12 -10.45 20.33 -7.45
N ARG A 13 -9.39 19.63 -7.84
CA ARG A 13 -8.00 20.06 -7.65
C ARG A 13 -7.61 21.03 -8.75
N LYS A 14 -7.07 22.20 -8.38
CA LYS A 14 -6.52 23.19 -9.31
C LYS A 14 -5.03 23.34 -9.08
N LYS A 15 -4.25 23.31 -10.17
CA LYS A 15 -2.86 23.77 -10.19
C LYS A 15 -2.85 25.30 -10.26
N ALA A 16 -2.25 25.94 -9.27
CA ALA A 16 -2.00 27.37 -9.25
C ALA A 16 -0.49 27.62 -9.41
N PRO A 17 -0.08 28.62 -10.21
CA PRO A 17 1.33 28.99 -10.33
C PRO A 17 1.81 29.70 -9.05
N ASP A 18 3.12 29.60 -8.74
CA ASP A 18 3.69 30.11 -7.48
C ASP A 18 3.46 31.61 -7.25
N HIS A 19 3.37 32.43 -8.30
CA HIS A 19 3.08 33.88 -8.18
C HIS A 19 1.66 34.21 -7.68
N MET A 20 0.81 33.18 -7.53
CA MET A 20 -0.52 33.26 -6.92
C MET A 20 -0.53 32.82 -5.45
N ALA A 21 0.63 32.44 -4.87
CA ALA A 21 0.74 32.17 -3.44
C ALA A 21 0.27 33.38 -2.61
N GLY A 22 -0.53 33.13 -1.58
CA GLY A 22 -1.14 34.17 -0.74
C GLY A 22 -2.30 34.94 -1.39
N LYS A 23 -2.62 34.70 -2.67
CA LYS A 23 -3.75 35.35 -3.37
C LYS A 23 -5.01 34.47 -3.35
N ARG A 24 -6.15 35.12 -3.63
CA ARG A 24 -7.45 34.46 -3.75
C ARG A 24 -7.78 34.17 -5.22
N VAL A 25 -8.14 32.93 -5.53
CA VAL A 25 -8.53 32.51 -6.89
C VAL A 25 -9.95 31.95 -6.90
N ARG A 26 -10.70 32.18 -7.99
CA ARG A 26 -12.06 31.62 -8.13
C ARG A 26 -12.00 30.19 -8.68
N CYS A 27 -12.71 29.29 -8.00
CA CYS A 27 -13.01 27.97 -8.50
C CYS A 27 -14.08 28.04 -9.62
N LYS A 28 -14.14 27.03 -10.48
CA LYS A 28 -15.18 26.95 -11.53
C LYS A 28 -16.61 26.91 -10.96
N CYS A 29 -16.78 26.41 -9.73
CA CYS A 29 -18.05 26.42 -9.01
C CYS A 29 -18.42 27.78 -8.38
N GLY A 30 -17.59 28.83 -8.57
CA GLY A 30 -17.81 30.16 -8.00
C GLY A 30 -17.23 30.38 -6.59
N ALA A 31 -16.78 29.33 -5.90
CA ALA A 31 -16.12 29.47 -4.60
C ALA A 31 -14.77 30.21 -4.71
N VAL A 32 -14.48 31.11 -3.77
CA VAL A 32 -13.18 31.78 -3.67
C VAL A 32 -12.23 30.94 -2.80
N LEU A 33 -11.10 30.52 -3.36
CA LEU A 33 -10.07 29.72 -2.69
C LEU A 33 -8.89 30.62 -2.32
N ALA A 34 -8.41 30.52 -1.09
CA ALA A 34 -7.15 31.14 -0.68
C ALA A 34 -6.01 30.16 -0.99
N ILE A 35 -4.99 30.61 -1.74
CA ILE A 35 -3.78 29.83 -1.97
C ILE A 35 -2.85 30.12 -0.79
N PRO A 36 -2.33 29.10 -0.09
CA PRO A 36 -1.41 29.31 1.03
C PRO A 36 -0.20 30.12 0.56
N ALA A 37 0.22 31.11 1.36
CA ALA A 37 1.46 31.81 1.12
C ALA A 37 2.60 30.82 1.34
N VAL A 38 3.50 30.72 0.37
CA VAL A 38 4.75 29.97 0.56
C VAL A 38 5.57 30.80 1.53
N VAL A 39 5.63 30.37 2.79
CA VAL A 39 6.57 30.93 3.75
C VAL A 39 7.92 30.41 3.30
N HIS A 40 8.68 31.24 2.57
CA HIS A 40 10.09 30.96 2.34
C HIS A 40 10.74 30.93 3.72
N HIS A 41 11.00 29.73 4.23
CA HIS A 41 11.88 29.58 5.38
C HIS A 41 13.22 30.18 4.97
N ALA A 42 13.53 31.34 5.56
CA ALA A 42 14.86 31.89 5.50
C ALA A 42 15.82 30.80 6.00
N PRO A 43 16.96 30.58 5.33
CA PRO A 43 17.93 29.59 5.77
C PRO A 43 18.27 29.87 7.24
N ALA A 44 18.08 28.85 8.08
CA ALA A 44 18.39 28.93 9.49
C ALA A 44 19.87 29.34 9.63
N PRO A 45 20.19 30.31 10.52
CA PRO A 45 21.58 30.62 10.80
C PRO A 45 22.28 29.36 11.30
N THR A 46 23.43 29.06 10.70
CA THR A 46 24.37 28.02 11.14
C THR A 46 24.62 28.17 12.65
N PRO A 47 24.37 27.13 13.46
CA PRO A 47 24.60 27.20 14.90
C PRO A 47 26.10 27.17 15.15
N SER A 48 26.66 28.34 15.47
CA SER A 48 27.94 28.44 16.17
C SER A 48 27.75 27.89 17.58
N GLU A 49 28.63 26.96 17.97
CA GLU A 49 28.93 26.44 19.31
C GLU A 49 28.02 26.96 20.44
N LEU A 50 26.93 26.23 20.73
CA LEU A 50 26.11 26.45 21.91
C LEU A 50 26.48 25.47 23.02
N ASP A 51 26.88 26.08 24.13
CA ASP A 51 27.21 25.53 25.44
C ASP A 51 26.10 24.61 25.98
N LEU A 52 26.47 23.38 26.31
CA LEU A 52 25.59 22.29 26.77
C LEU A 52 25.07 22.46 28.22
N SER A 53 25.33 23.62 28.84
CA SER A 53 25.09 23.85 30.27
C SER A 53 23.66 24.32 30.62
N GLU A 54 22.86 24.78 29.66
CA GLU A 54 21.58 25.47 29.93
C GLU A 54 20.30 24.69 29.54
N LEU A 55 20.43 23.42 29.13
CA LEU A 55 19.28 22.59 28.70
C LEU A 55 18.61 21.76 29.82
N SER A 56 19.07 21.87 31.07
CA SER A 56 18.57 21.06 32.20
C SER A 56 17.41 21.69 33.00
N LEU A 57 16.92 22.89 32.64
CA LEU A 57 15.94 23.63 33.46
C LEU A 57 14.57 23.90 32.81
N MET A 58 14.28 23.33 31.63
CA MET A 58 12.96 23.53 30.96
C MET A 58 12.16 22.24 30.70
N SER A 59 12.45 21.15 31.41
CA SER A 59 11.71 19.88 31.29
C SER A 59 10.60 19.72 32.34
N GLU A 60 9.76 20.74 32.51
CA GLU A 60 8.52 20.61 33.27
C GLU A 60 7.33 21.09 32.43
N GLY A 61 6.56 20.13 31.93
CA GLY A 61 5.10 20.29 31.98
C GLY A 61 4.36 20.57 30.68
N GLU A 62 4.53 19.75 29.65
CA GLU A 62 3.36 19.36 28.84
C GLU A 62 3.60 17.98 28.22
N ALA A 63 3.13 16.95 28.93
CA ALA A 63 3.10 15.60 28.40
C ALA A 63 2.13 15.58 27.21
N ILE A 64 2.69 15.71 26.01
CA ILE A 64 1.97 15.41 24.77
C ILE A 64 1.58 13.94 24.88
N ALA A 65 0.31 13.71 25.22
CA ALA A 65 -0.23 12.37 25.38
C ALA A 65 0.03 11.62 24.09
N ALA A 66 0.79 10.52 24.17
CA ALA A 66 1.04 9.69 23.00
C ALA A 66 -0.32 9.26 22.41
N PRO A 67 -0.52 9.37 21.09
CA PRO A 67 -1.79 9.07 20.46
C PRO A 67 -2.17 7.62 20.76
N ALA A 68 -3.37 7.42 21.32
CA ALA A 68 -3.80 6.10 21.77
C ALA A 68 -3.95 5.15 20.58
N SER A 69 -3.32 3.98 20.61
CA SER A 69 -3.46 2.95 19.59
C SER A 69 -4.61 1.97 19.92
N CYS A 70 -5.14 1.28 18.91
CA CYS A 70 -6.13 0.22 19.08
C CYS A 70 -5.44 -1.08 19.56
N PRO A 71 -5.85 -1.71 20.68
CA PRO A 71 -5.20 -2.92 21.17
C PRO A 71 -5.45 -4.16 20.28
N LYS A 72 -6.48 -4.14 19.42
CA LYS A 72 -6.81 -5.27 18.54
C LYS A 72 -6.06 -5.24 17.19
N CYS A 73 -5.94 -4.07 16.56
CA CYS A 73 -5.37 -3.95 15.21
C CYS A 73 -4.18 -2.98 15.10
N MET A 74 -3.77 -2.36 16.21
CA MET A 74 -2.68 -1.38 16.30
C MET A 74 -2.87 -0.09 15.48
N ALA A 75 -4.05 0.15 14.91
CA ALA A 75 -4.34 1.42 14.24
C ALA A 75 -4.31 2.59 15.23
N VAL A 76 -3.77 3.72 14.80
CA VAL A 76 -3.80 4.99 15.56
C VAL A 76 -5.24 5.46 15.72
N MET A 77 -5.63 5.86 16.93
CA MET A 77 -6.97 6.37 17.24
C MET A 77 -6.88 7.82 17.70
N ALA A 78 -7.95 8.60 17.45
CA ALA A 78 -8.07 9.96 17.97
C ALA A 78 -8.12 9.94 19.51
N GLU A 79 -7.68 11.04 20.14
CA GLU A 79 -7.77 11.21 21.58
C GLU A 79 -9.23 11.11 22.05
N GLY A 80 -9.49 10.29 23.07
CA GLY A 80 -10.84 10.03 23.57
C GLY A 80 -11.70 9.09 22.70
N ALA A 81 -11.17 8.52 21.61
CA ALA A 81 -11.94 7.58 20.78
C ALA A 81 -12.20 6.24 21.51
N ILE A 82 -13.48 5.95 21.76
CA ILE A 82 -13.93 4.69 22.38
C ILE A 82 -13.93 3.53 21.37
N LEU A 83 -14.27 3.78 20.10
CA LEU A 83 -14.42 2.76 19.06
C LEU A 83 -13.34 2.90 17.98
N CYS A 84 -12.66 1.80 17.65
CA CYS A 84 -11.72 1.77 16.53
C CYS A 84 -12.48 1.70 15.20
N VAL A 85 -12.33 2.74 14.38
CA VAL A 85 -12.94 2.80 13.04
C VAL A 85 -12.39 1.78 12.05
N ASN A 86 -11.21 1.20 12.32
CA ASN A 86 -10.54 0.29 11.41
C ASN A 86 -10.95 -1.18 11.63
N CYS A 87 -11.25 -1.58 12.87
CA CYS A 87 -11.58 -2.99 13.19
C CYS A 87 -12.84 -3.17 14.06
N GLY A 88 -13.54 -2.09 14.41
CA GLY A 88 -14.76 -2.15 15.22
C GLY A 88 -14.55 -2.52 16.69
N PHE A 89 -13.33 -2.42 17.22
CA PHE A 89 -13.05 -2.73 18.63
C PHE A 89 -13.46 -1.57 19.57
N ASN A 90 -14.26 -1.86 20.59
CA ASN A 90 -14.65 -0.90 21.63
C ASN A 90 -13.72 -1.02 22.84
N LYS A 91 -13.06 0.09 23.21
CA LYS A 91 -12.09 0.17 24.31
C LYS A 91 -12.73 0.15 25.70
N GLU A 92 -13.96 0.62 25.84
CA GLU A 92 -14.67 0.63 27.14
C GLU A 92 -15.21 -0.76 27.47
N THR A 93 -15.77 -1.47 26.50
CA THR A 93 -16.39 -2.79 26.74
C THR A 93 -15.45 -3.96 26.49
N GLY A 94 -14.32 -3.73 25.81
CA GLY A 94 -13.39 -4.79 25.39
C GLY A 94 -13.95 -5.71 24.29
N GLN A 95 -15.12 -5.40 23.73
CA GLN A 95 -15.78 -6.20 22.69
C GLN A 95 -15.56 -5.59 21.31
N SER A 96 -15.39 -6.43 20.29
CA SER A 96 -15.49 -5.98 18.90
C SER A 96 -16.90 -6.17 18.38
N VAL A 97 -17.47 -5.12 17.79
CA VAL A 97 -18.60 -5.29 16.88
C VAL A 97 -18.05 -5.99 15.65
N SER A 98 -18.10 -7.32 15.66
CA SER A 98 -18.07 -8.04 14.40
C SER A 98 -19.26 -7.50 13.61
N PRO A 99 -19.11 -7.12 12.34
CA PRO A 99 -20.24 -7.18 11.43
C PRO A 99 -20.71 -8.62 11.58
N GLN A 100 -21.80 -8.80 12.33
CA GLN A 100 -22.54 -10.03 12.25
C GLN A 100 -22.95 -10.02 10.79
N GLU A 101 -22.29 -10.84 9.97
CA GLU A 101 -22.75 -11.12 8.63
C GLU A 101 -24.25 -11.30 8.81
N GLN A 102 -25.04 -10.38 8.28
CA GLN A 102 -26.45 -10.60 8.08
C GLN A 102 -26.49 -11.71 7.02
N SER A 103 -26.20 -12.92 7.50
CA SER A 103 -26.59 -14.17 6.92
C SER A 103 -28.04 -13.97 6.55
N ALA A 104 -28.27 -13.98 5.24
CA ALA A 104 -29.59 -13.95 4.64
C ALA A 104 -30.33 -15.26 4.94
N ALA A 105 -30.50 -15.56 6.22
CA ALA A 105 -31.15 -16.74 6.76
C ALA A 105 -32.04 -16.33 7.94
N ALA A 106 -33.01 -15.46 7.68
CA ALA A 106 -34.21 -15.31 8.50
C ALA A 106 -35.24 -14.41 7.78
N ALA A 107 -35.77 -14.88 6.66
CA ALA A 107 -37.18 -14.61 6.32
C ALA A 107 -38.02 -15.76 6.89
N ALA A 108 -38.00 -15.91 8.21
CA ALA A 108 -39.04 -16.64 8.92
C ALA A 108 -40.20 -15.66 9.10
N ALA A 109 -41.22 -15.81 8.24
CA ALA A 109 -42.48 -15.12 8.37
C ALA A 109 -43.18 -15.53 9.68
N PRO A 110 -43.97 -14.64 10.30
CA PRO A 110 -44.86 -15.01 11.38
C PRO A 110 -45.93 -15.96 10.84
N GLU A 111 -45.98 -17.13 11.45
CA GLU A 111 -47.02 -18.14 11.26
C GLU A 111 -48.22 -17.77 12.13
N ASP A 112 -49.16 -17.03 11.54
CA ASP A 112 -50.56 -16.97 11.98
C ASP A 112 -51.44 -16.43 10.85
N GLY A 113 -52.24 -17.31 10.24
CA GLY A 113 -53.19 -16.92 9.18
C GLY A 113 -53.42 -17.98 8.12
N ALA A 114 -53.79 -19.20 8.54
CA ALA A 114 -54.23 -20.26 7.64
C ALA A 114 -55.59 -19.93 6.99
N THR A 115 -55.60 -19.12 5.93
CA THR A 115 -56.64 -19.22 4.90
C THR A 115 -56.15 -20.19 3.83
N ALA A 116 -56.76 -21.39 3.83
CA ALA A 116 -56.56 -22.44 2.84
C ALA A 116 -56.91 -21.94 1.43
N LEU A 117 -55.97 -21.27 0.77
CA LEU A 117 -56.01 -21.10 -0.68
C LEU A 117 -55.71 -22.45 -1.29
N LYS A 118 -56.80 -23.12 -1.67
CA LYS A 118 -56.87 -24.31 -2.51
C LYS A 118 -55.94 -24.08 -3.72
N ARG A 119 -54.70 -24.57 -3.65
CA ARG A 119 -53.78 -24.62 -4.78
C ARG A 119 -54.51 -25.40 -5.88
N LYS A 120 -55.02 -24.68 -6.88
CA LYS A 120 -55.35 -25.29 -8.15
C LYS A 120 -54.05 -25.91 -8.63
N ASN A 121 -54.01 -27.24 -8.70
CA ASN A 121 -53.01 -27.95 -9.49
C ASN A 121 -53.14 -27.36 -10.90
N VAL A 122 -52.21 -26.47 -11.22
CA VAL A 122 -51.99 -26.07 -12.60
C VAL A 122 -51.44 -27.34 -13.23
N ASP A 123 -52.25 -27.99 -14.06
CA ASP A 123 -51.85 -29.14 -14.85
C ASP A 123 -50.61 -28.73 -15.63
N ALA A 124 -49.45 -29.11 -15.11
CA ALA A 124 -48.16 -28.77 -15.66
C ALA A 124 -48.04 -29.53 -16.96
N ASN A 125 -48.32 -28.85 -18.08
CA ASN A 125 -47.95 -29.36 -19.40
C ASN A 125 -46.45 -29.69 -19.34
N PRO A 126 -46.06 -30.96 -19.58
CA PRO A 126 -44.66 -31.32 -19.55
C PRO A 126 -43.93 -30.48 -20.59
N PRO A 127 -42.78 -29.89 -20.24
CA PRO A 127 -42.02 -29.11 -21.21
C PRO A 127 -41.73 -29.99 -22.43
N PRO A 128 -41.81 -29.42 -23.65
CA PRO A 128 -41.61 -30.19 -24.86
C PRO A 128 -40.22 -30.83 -24.86
N ALA A 129 -40.12 -32.07 -25.35
CA ALA A 129 -38.96 -32.95 -25.18
C ALA A 129 -37.61 -32.35 -25.66
N TRP A 130 -37.63 -31.37 -26.57
CA TRP A 130 -36.43 -30.67 -27.04
C TRP A 130 -35.76 -29.80 -25.97
N VAL A 131 -36.52 -29.31 -24.97
CA VAL A 131 -35.98 -28.47 -23.88
C VAL A 131 -34.98 -29.25 -23.04
N GLY A 132 -35.25 -30.52 -22.77
CA GLY A 132 -34.32 -31.39 -22.03
C GLY A 132 -32.99 -31.61 -22.75
N SER A 133 -33.00 -31.61 -24.09
CA SER A 133 -31.79 -31.74 -24.89
C SER A 133 -30.94 -30.46 -24.83
N LEU A 134 -31.55 -29.28 -24.98
CA LEU A 134 -30.83 -28.01 -24.88
C LEU A 134 -30.20 -27.78 -23.50
N VAL A 135 -30.93 -28.10 -22.43
CA VAL A 135 -30.40 -27.96 -21.07
C VAL A 135 -29.17 -28.86 -20.88
N ARG A 136 -29.21 -30.12 -21.36
CA ARG A 136 -28.05 -31.02 -21.27
C ARG A 136 -26.85 -30.50 -22.06
N THR A 137 -27.07 -30.00 -23.29
CA THR A 137 -25.98 -29.45 -24.10
C THR A 137 -25.37 -28.21 -23.45
N PHE A 138 -26.19 -27.31 -22.90
CA PHE A 138 -25.70 -26.13 -22.20
C PHE A 138 -24.88 -26.48 -20.95
N VAL A 139 -25.38 -27.40 -20.11
CA VAL A 139 -24.65 -27.88 -18.93
C VAL A 139 -23.31 -28.50 -19.33
N PHE A 140 -23.28 -29.31 -20.40
CA PHE A 140 -22.04 -29.88 -20.91
C PHE A 140 -21.04 -28.81 -21.36
N LEU A 141 -21.48 -27.79 -22.11
CA LEU A 141 -20.61 -26.69 -22.54
C LEU A 141 -20.03 -25.91 -21.35
N VAL A 142 -20.84 -25.64 -20.32
CA VAL A 142 -20.37 -24.97 -19.09
C VAL A 142 -19.33 -25.82 -18.37
N LEU A 143 -19.52 -27.13 -18.27
CA LEU A 143 -18.53 -28.02 -17.65
C LEU A 143 -17.22 -28.08 -18.43
N VAL A 144 -17.28 -28.16 -19.76
CA VAL A 144 -16.08 -28.14 -20.61
C VAL A 144 -15.35 -26.81 -20.49
N ALA A 145 -16.06 -25.68 -20.52
CA ALA A 145 -15.47 -24.35 -20.34
C ALA A 145 -14.85 -24.19 -18.95
N GLY A 146 -15.54 -24.64 -17.89
CA GLY A 146 -15.03 -24.62 -16.53
C GLY A 146 -13.78 -25.48 -16.35
N PHE A 147 -13.76 -26.68 -16.93
CA PHE A 147 -12.59 -27.57 -16.88
C PHE A 147 -11.42 -27.00 -17.68
N GLY A 148 -11.67 -26.44 -18.87
CA GLY A 148 -10.64 -25.77 -19.66
C GLY A 148 -10.03 -24.57 -18.93
N TYR A 149 -10.87 -23.76 -18.28
CA TYR A 149 -10.40 -22.64 -17.46
C TYR A 149 -9.60 -23.11 -16.24
N GLY A 150 -10.05 -24.15 -15.55
CA GLY A 150 -9.32 -24.76 -14.44
C GLY A 150 -7.97 -25.31 -14.86
N ALA A 151 -7.90 -26.06 -15.96
CA ALA A 151 -6.66 -26.58 -16.51
C ALA A 151 -5.69 -25.46 -16.93
N TYR A 152 -6.19 -24.38 -17.54
CA TYR A 152 -5.38 -23.21 -17.87
C TYR A 152 -4.72 -22.58 -16.65
N HIS A 153 -5.48 -22.38 -15.55
CA HIS A 153 -4.94 -21.84 -14.31
C HIS A 153 -3.94 -22.79 -13.62
N ILE A 154 -4.17 -24.10 -13.69
CA ILE A 154 -3.20 -25.10 -13.20
C ILE A 154 -1.92 -25.03 -14.01
N VAL A 155 -2.01 -24.98 -15.34
CA VAL A 155 -0.83 -24.85 -16.20
C VAL A 155 -0.10 -23.56 -15.86
N GLN A 156 -0.77 -22.41 -15.77
CA GLN A 156 -0.14 -21.15 -15.37
C GLN A 156 0.57 -21.25 -14.02
N ALA A 157 -0.10 -21.84 -13.02
CA ALA A 157 0.47 -22.01 -11.68
C ALA A 157 1.69 -22.96 -11.67
N VAL A 158 1.68 -24.02 -12.47
CA VAL A 158 2.79 -24.99 -12.55
C VAL A 158 3.93 -24.49 -13.45
N THR A 159 3.63 -23.66 -14.45
CA THR A 159 4.65 -23.05 -15.31
C THR A 159 5.31 -21.82 -14.70
N PHE A 160 4.77 -21.30 -13.60
CA PHE A 160 5.40 -20.23 -12.85
C PHE A 160 6.64 -20.77 -12.13
N ASP A 161 7.78 -20.64 -12.80
CA ASP A 161 9.09 -20.97 -12.26
C ASP A 161 9.74 -19.66 -11.77
N PRO A 162 9.67 -19.36 -10.46
CA PRO A 162 10.15 -18.09 -9.91
C PRO A 162 11.66 -17.90 -10.13
N THR A 163 12.42 -19.00 -10.21
CA THR A 163 13.86 -18.96 -10.46
C THR A 163 14.16 -18.53 -11.89
N LYS A 164 13.43 -19.07 -12.87
CA LYS A 164 13.54 -18.60 -14.27
C LYS A 164 13.12 -17.15 -14.42
N GLN A 165 12.08 -16.72 -13.71
CA GLN A 165 11.66 -15.32 -13.73
C GLN A 165 12.76 -14.40 -13.19
N LEU A 166 13.41 -14.80 -12.08
CA LEU A 166 14.55 -14.07 -11.52
C LEU A 166 15.71 -13.99 -12.52
N GLU A 167 16.07 -15.10 -13.18
CA GLU A 167 17.10 -15.11 -14.23
C GLU A 167 16.74 -14.21 -15.41
N GLU A 168 15.49 -14.28 -15.87
CA GLU A 168 14.99 -13.44 -16.96
C GLU A 168 15.06 -11.95 -16.57
N ASP A 169 14.60 -11.58 -15.38
CA ASP A 169 14.63 -10.20 -14.91
C ASP A 169 16.07 -9.70 -14.67
N MET A 170 16.99 -10.58 -14.27
CA MET A 170 18.42 -10.26 -14.22
C MET A 170 19.01 -9.93 -15.59
N THR A 171 18.56 -10.58 -16.67
CA THR A 171 19.03 -10.25 -18.03
C THR A 171 18.46 -8.95 -18.57
N LYS A 172 17.33 -8.50 -18.04
CA LYS A 172 16.65 -7.27 -18.49
C LYS A 172 17.25 -6.00 -17.90
N VAL A 173 17.91 -6.09 -16.74
CA VAL A 173 18.55 -4.95 -16.08
C VAL A 173 20.02 -4.91 -16.44
N SER A 174 20.52 -3.73 -16.78
CA SER A 174 21.92 -3.50 -17.12
C SER A 174 22.54 -2.50 -16.15
N PRO A 175 23.86 -2.57 -15.89
CA PRO A 175 24.56 -1.52 -15.17
C PRO A 175 24.31 -0.15 -15.80
N LYS A 176 24.21 0.89 -14.97
CA LYS A 176 23.87 2.28 -15.35
C LYS A 176 22.43 2.52 -15.83
N MET A 177 21.55 1.53 -15.75
CA MET A 177 20.13 1.75 -15.99
C MET A 177 19.55 2.64 -14.87
N HIS A 178 18.73 3.63 -15.21
CA HIS A 178 18.15 4.51 -14.19
C HIS A 178 17.00 3.82 -13.44
N VAL A 179 16.74 4.22 -12.19
CA VAL A 179 15.73 3.61 -11.30
C VAL A 179 14.34 3.48 -11.96
N TYR A 180 13.93 4.48 -12.75
CA TYR A 180 12.65 4.49 -13.46
C TYR A 180 12.57 3.45 -14.58
N ASP A 181 13.69 3.19 -15.26
CA ASP A 181 13.76 2.19 -16.31
C ASP A 181 13.72 0.78 -15.71
N VAL A 182 14.40 0.55 -14.59
CA VAL A 182 14.29 -0.71 -13.83
C VAL A 182 12.84 -0.96 -13.44
N VAL A 183 12.15 0.06 -12.91
CA VAL A 183 10.74 -0.05 -12.49
C VAL A 183 9.81 -0.30 -13.67
N LYS A 184 10.12 0.23 -14.85
CA LYS A 184 9.34 0.01 -16.08
C LYS A 184 9.49 -1.42 -16.59
N VAL A 185 10.67 -2.01 -16.39
CA VAL A 185 11.04 -3.32 -16.93
C VAL A 185 10.67 -4.46 -15.99
N ILE A 186 11.02 -4.36 -14.71
CA ILE A 186 10.74 -5.38 -13.68
C ILE A 186 9.38 -5.14 -13.01
N GLY A 187 8.93 -3.89 -12.93
CA GLY A 187 7.74 -3.49 -12.19
C GLY A 187 8.05 -2.71 -10.93
N ARG A 188 7.03 -2.39 -10.15
CA ARG A 188 7.19 -1.58 -8.93
C ARG A 188 7.91 -2.38 -7.85
N PRO A 189 8.92 -1.79 -7.18
CA PRO A 189 9.54 -2.43 -6.04
C PRO A 189 8.52 -2.61 -4.90
N PRO A 190 8.78 -3.53 -3.97
CA PRO A 190 7.98 -3.62 -2.75
C PRO A 190 8.05 -2.32 -1.95
N LYS A 191 7.10 -2.16 -1.02
CA LYS A 191 6.89 -0.91 -0.29
C LYS A 191 8.09 -0.44 0.53
N GLU A 192 8.98 -1.35 0.92
CA GLU A 192 10.13 -1.04 1.77
C GLU A 192 11.40 -1.06 0.92
N ILE A 193 12.03 0.11 0.80
CA ILE A 193 13.34 0.31 0.18
C ILE A 193 14.34 0.52 1.31
N LEU A 194 15.50 -0.12 1.22
CA LEU A 194 16.55 -0.05 2.22
C LEU A 194 17.65 0.88 1.71
N THR A 195 18.02 1.87 2.52
CA THR A 195 19.23 2.68 2.29
C THR A 195 20.35 2.13 3.15
N GLU A 196 21.56 2.10 2.61
CA GLU A 196 22.74 2.04 3.46
C GLU A 196 22.98 3.43 4.09
N ARG A 197 23.56 3.44 5.28
CA ARG A 197 24.08 4.66 5.90
C ARG A 197 25.53 4.40 6.22
N ASP A 198 26.39 5.43 6.09
CA ASP A 198 27.79 5.36 6.49
C ASP A 198 27.90 4.63 7.85
N PRO A 199 28.79 3.63 7.99
CA PRO A 199 29.20 3.19 9.31
C PRO A 199 29.77 4.39 10.08
N SER A 200 28.95 5.08 10.88
CA SER A 200 29.50 6.08 11.79
C SER A 200 30.50 5.36 12.68
N LYS A 201 31.78 5.75 12.58
CA LYS A 201 32.93 5.24 13.35
C LYS A 201 32.83 5.59 14.85
N SER A 202 31.67 5.42 15.47
CA SER A 202 31.52 5.47 16.90
C SER A 202 31.52 4.04 17.43
N ASP A 203 32.63 3.67 18.09
CA ASP A 203 32.78 2.51 18.96
C ASP A 203 32.59 1.11 18.34
N ASN A 204 33.53 0.67 17.49
CA ASN A 204 33.86 -0.75 17.14
C ASN A 204 32.70 -1.71 16.74
N VAL A 205 31.46 -1.25 16.66
CA VAL A 205 30.28 -2.03 16.30
C VAL A 205 29.46 -1.16 15.35
N VAL A 206 29.57 -1.46 14.07
CA VAL A 206 28.74 -0.81 13.06
C VAL A 206 27.29 -1.25 13.28
N LYS A 207 26.47 -0.39 13.89
CA LYS A 207 25.02 -0.58 13.95
C LYS A 207 24.40 0.00 12.69
N TYR A 208 24.20 -0.86 11.70
CA TYR A 208 23.35 -0.56 10.55
C TYR A 208 21.90 -0.46 11.01
N VAL A 209 21.34 0.75 11.08
CA VAL A 209 19.90 0.95 11.24
C VAL A 209 19.37 1.36 9.87
N PRO A 210 18.86 0.40 9.06
CA PRO A 210 18.34 0.73 7.73
C PRO A 210 17.17 1.70 7.86
N LYS A 211 17.21 2.82 7.14
CA LYS A 211 16.07 3.71 7.01
C LYS A 211 15.12 3.10 5.98
N LYS A 212 13.84 2.98 6.36
CA LYS A 212 12.80 2.51 5.44
C LYS A 212 12.35 3.68 4.59
N LEU A 213 12.61 3.60 3.28
CA LEU A 213 12.05 4.51 2.30
C LEU A 213 10.83 3.88 1.62
N PHE A 214 9.90 4.72 1.17
CA PHE A 214 8.70 4.27 0.47
C PHE A 214 8.77 4.67 -1.01
N TRP A 215 8.48 3.73 -1.89
CA TRP A 215 8.41 4.01 -3.32
C TRP A 215 7.35 5.07 -3.64
N SER A 216 7.70 6.03 -4.49
CA SER A 216 6.80 7.00 -5.10
C SER A 216 7.14 7.17 -6.59
N ALA A 217 6.21 7.69 -7.38
CA ALA A 217 6.47 7.93 -8.81
C ALA A 217 7.61 8.94 -9.03
N ASP A 218 7.80 9.86 -8.08
CA ASP A 218 8.83 10.88 -8.09
C ASP A 218 9.89 10.52 -7.03
N PHE A 219 10.29 9.24 -6.94
CA PHE A 219 11.12 8.72 -5.85
C PHE A 219 12.39 9.54 -5.59
N MET A 220 13.09 9.93 -6.64
CA MET A 220 14.32 10.73 -6.56
C MET A 220 14.08 12.16 -6.06
N GLU A 221 12.88 12.72 -6.31
CA GLU A 221 12.51 14.07 -5.84
C GLU A 221 11.90 14.06 -4.44
N ALA A 222 11.29 12.93 -4.05
CA ALA A 222 10.59 12.77 -2.78
C ALA A 222 11.52 12.56 -1.58
N HIS A 223 12.78 12.20 -1.82
CA HIS A 223 13.79 11.94 -0.80
C HIS A 223 14.91 12.97 -0.89
N THR A 224 15.46 13.34 0.27
CA THR A 224 16.56 14.32 0.33
C THR A 224 17.85 13.71 -0.20
N GLU A 225 18.78 14.55 -0.66
CA GLU A 225 20.13 14.11 -1.05
C GLU A 225 20.82 13.36 0.10
N GLU A 226 20.60 13.77 1.35
CA GLU A 226 21.08 13.08 2.55
C GLU A 226 20.55 11.64 2.69
N ASP A 227 19.32 11.38 2.24
CA ASP A 227 18.70 10.05 2.30
C ASP A 227 19.26 9.12 1.21
N LEU A 228 19.74 9.69 0.10
CA LEU A 228 20.22 8.96 -1.06
C LEU A 228 21.75 8.95 -1.17
N GLN A 229 22.47 9.67 -0.31
CA GLN A 229 23.92 9.90 -0.42
C GLN A 229 24.78 8.63 -0.44
N PHE A 230 24.29 7.52 0.12
CA PHE A 230 24.99 6.21 0.15
C PHE A 230 24.41 5.21 -0.84
N GLY A 231 23.51 5.66 -1.70
CA GLY A 231 22.71 4.77 -2.53
C GLY A 231 21.60 4.06 -1.75
N PHE A 232 20.89 3.20 -2.47
CA PHE A 232 19.74 2.45 -1.96
C PHE A 232 19.59 1.16 -2.75
N SER A 233 18.84 0.20 -2.20
CA SER A 233 18.59 -1.07 -2.90
C SER A 233 17.11 -1.42 -3.00
N PHE A 234 16.75 -2.01 -4.15
CA PHE A 234 15.47 -2.68 -4.34
C PHE A 234 15.64 -4.17 -4.11
N VAL A 235 14.79 -4.73 -3.25
CA VAL A 235 14.79 -6.17 -2.93
C VAL A 235 13.53 -6.81 -3.51
N TYR A 236 13.65 -7.46 -4.65
CA TYR A 236 12.54 -8.22 -5.25
C TYR A 236 12.54 -9.65 -4.72
N LYS A 237 11.44 -10.05 -4.07
CA LYS A 237 11.28 -11.41 -3.53
C LYS A 237 10.54 -12.29 -4.54
N TYR A 238 11.21 -13.31 -5.05
CA TYR A 238 10.61 -14.30 -5.96
C TYR A 238 10.18 -15.55 -5.18
N THR A 239 11.03 -16.01 -4.27
CA THR A 239 10.72 -17.07 -3.31
C THR A 239 11.20 -16.67 -1.91
N GLU A 240 10.95 -17.52 -0.91
CA GLU A 240 11.54 -17.30 0.43
C GLU A 240 13.08 -17.36 0.40
N ARG A 241 13.66 -18.11 -0.54
CA ARG A 241 15.11 -18.34 -0.65
C ARG A 241 15.78 -17.52 -1.74
N GLU A 242 15.03 -16.93 -2.66
CA GLU A 242 15.60 -16.23 -3.80
C GLU A 242 15.06 -14.81 -3.85
N GLN A 243 15.99 -13.87 -3.66
CA GLN A 243 15.75 -12.45 -3.76
C GLN A 243 16.71 -11.87 -4.79
N LEU A 244 16.22 -10.94 -5.61
CA LEU A 244 17.05 -10.12 -6.48
C LEU A 244 17.26 -8.78 -5.78
N VAL A 245 18.51 -8.46 -5.44
CA VAL A 245 18.89 -7.18 -4.85
C VAL A 245 19.55 -6.34 -5.93
N ILE A 246 18.97 -5.17 -6.21
CA ILE A 246 19.48 -4.21 -7.18
C ILE A 246 19.93 -2.98 -6.43
N TRP A 247 21.21 -2.67 -6.52
CA TRP A 247 21.84 -1.52 -5.86
C TRP A 247 21.91 -0.34 -6.80
N PHE A 248 21.52 0.82 -6.29
CA PHE A 248 21.53 2.09 -7.00
C PHE A 248 22.50 3.03 -6.33
N ASN A 249 23.25 3.78 -7.14
CA ASN A 249 24.06 4.89 -6.66
C ASN A 249 23.16 6.08 -6.25
N PRO A 250 23.72 7.14 -5.65
CA PRO A 250 22.95 8.33 -5.26
C PRO A 250 22.24 9.03 -6.42
N ASP A 251 22.77 8.90 -7.65
CA ASP A 251 22.18 9.44 -8.86
C ASP A 251 20.98 8.61 -9.37
N GLY A 252 20.70 7.45 -8.74
CA GLY A 252 19.61 6.56 -9.11
C GLY A 252 19.93 5.62 -10.28
N GLU A 253 21.20 5.46 -10.65
CA GLU A 253 21.68 4.50 -11.63
C GLU A 253 22.05 3.16 -10.97
N VAL A 254 21.77 2.05 -11.66
CA VAL A 254 22.14 0.70 -11.19
C VAL A 254 23.67 0.59 -11.13
N GLU A 255 24.19 0.35 -9.93
CA GLU A 255 25.61 0.10 -9.70
C GLU A 255 25.94 -1.38 -9.91
N PHE A 256 25.23 -2.25 -9.19
CA PHE A 256 25.33 -3.70 -9.35
C PHE A 256 24.04 -4.39 -8.92
N MET A 257 23.96 -5.69 -9.19
CA MET A 257 22.80 -6.50 -8.94
C MET A 257 23.24 -7.92 -8.60
N GLU A 258 22.63 -8.50 -7.58
CA GLU A 258 23.04 -9.78 -7.03
C GLU A 258 21.82 -10.63 -6.67
N LYS A 259 21.95 -11.94 -6.89
CA LYS A 259 21.02 -12.94 -6.38
C LYS A 259 21.37 -13.22 -4.92
N HIS A 260 20.46 -12.89 -4.03
CA HIS A 260 20.64 -13.04 -2.60
C HIS A 260 19.79 -14.20 -2.06
N ASP A 261 20.46 -15.18 -1.42
CA ASP A 261 19.80 -16.23 -0.63
C ASP A 261 19.94 -15.93 0.87
N PRO A 262 18.91 -15.34 1.50
CA PRO A 262 18.98 -14.98 2.92
C PRO A 262 19.16 -16.20 3.84
N PHE A 263 18.74 -17.39 3.39
CA PHE A 263 18.86 -18.62 4.17
C PHE A 263 20.22 -19.30 3.96
N GLY A 264 20.81 -19.18 2.77
CA GLY A 264 22.16 -19.66 2.48
C GLY A 264 23.20 -19.09 3.46
N MET A 265 23.11 -17.79 3.76
CA MET A 265 24.00 -17.13 4.73
C MET A 265 23.78 -17.58 6.18
N LEU A 266 22.53 -17.82 6.60
CA LEU A 266 22.23 -18.26 7.96
C LEU A 266 22.62 -19.72 8.21
N PHE A 267 22.58 -20.56 7.17
CA PHE A 267 22.78 -22.01 7.30
C PHE A 267 24.08 -22.53 6.67
N GLY A 268 24.97 -21.66 6.18
CA GLY A 268 26.35 -22.00 5.82
C GLY A 268 26.49 -23.01 4.69
N ARG A 269 25.80 -22.78 3.57
CA ARG A 269 25.95 -23.59 2.35
C ARG A 269 27.08 -23.13 1.45
#